data_AF-A0AAN9E3A6-F1
#
_entry.id   AF-A0AAN9E3A6-F1
#
_cell.length_a   1.000
_cell.length_b   1.000
_cell.length_c   1.000
_cell.angle_alpha   90.00
_cell.angle_beta   90.00
_cell.angle_gamma   90.00
#
_symmetry.space_group_name_H-M   'P 1'
#
loop_
_entity.id
_entity.type
_entity.pdbx_description
1 polymer ?
#
loop_
_entity_poly.entity_id
_entity_poly.type
_entity_poly.pdbx_seq_one_letter_code
_entity_poly.pdbx_strand_id
1 'polypeptide(L)'
;MALYELAVFDPSDPVLDPMWRQGLYGPGIWTETELSEPMFLFEGQSRSIVSNNPRGWFTFGHASFALLFFFGHIWHGARTLFRDVFAGIDPDLDAQVEFGAFQKLGDPTTRRQVVG
;
A
#
# COMPACT_ATOMS: atom_id res chain seq x y z
N MET A 1 -15.67 2.17 -0.20
CA MET A 1 -16.97 2.06 -0.89
C MET A 1 -17.39 0.61 -1.13
N ALA A 2 -16.59 -0.19 -1.84
CA ALA A 2 -16.97 -1.56 -2.22
C ALA A 2 -17.31 -2.52 -1.05
N LEU A 3 -16.70 -2.36 0.14
CA LEU A 3 -17.05 -3.15 1.33
C LEU A 3 -18.48 -2.84 1.85
N TYR A 4 -18.87 -1.56 1.81
CA TYR A 4 -20.20 -1.14 2.21
C TYR A 4 -21.24 -1.77 1.27
N GLU A 5 -21.00 -1.65 -0.05
CA GLU A 5 -21.85 -2.27 -1.07
C GLU A 5 -21.98 -3.78 -0.89
N LEU A 6 -20.91 -4.48 -0.50
CA LEU A 6 -20.96 -5.91 -0.25
C LEU A 6 -21.78 -6.28 0.99
N ALA A 7 -21.75 -5.43 2.02
CA ALA A 7 -22.48 -5.68 3.27
C ALA A 7 -23.99 -5.43 3.16
N VAL A 8 -24.41 -4.54 2.26
CA VAL A 8 -25.84 -4.19 2.06
C VAL A 8 -26.48 -4.89 0.86
N PHE A 9 -25.68 -5.54 0.01
CA PHE A 9 -26.16 -6.21 -1.18
C PHE A 9 -26.99 -7.46 -0.84
N ASP A 10 -28.20 -7.55 -1.40
CA ASP A 10 -29.06 -8.75 -1.32
C ASP A 10 -29.05 -9.52 -2.65
N PRO A 11 -28.45 -10.72 -2.71
CA PRO A 11 -28.46 -11.55 -3.92
C PRO A 11 -29.71 -12.43 -4.07
N SER A 12 -30.69 -12.35 -3.17
CA SER A 12 -31.76 -13.36 -3.05
C SER A 12 -32.73 -13.41 -4.24
N ASP A 13 -33.00 -12.27 -4.90
CA ASP A 13 -33.91 -12.19 -6.04
C ASP A 13 -33.32 -11.36 -7.20
N PRO A 14 -32.54 -11.99 -8.10
CA PRO A 14 -31.91 -11.28 -9.20
C PRO A 14 -32.87 -10.86 -10.32
N VAL A 15 -34.13 -11.33 -10.31
CA VAL A 15 -35.10 -11.04 -11.38
C VAL A 15 -35.93 -9.82 -11.02
N LEU A 16 -36.49 -9.79 -9.81
CA LEU A 16 -37.36 -8.70 -9.36
C LEU A 16 -36.60 -7.62 -8.60
N ASP A 17 -35.47 -7.96 -7.97
CA ASP A 17 -34.59 -7.00 -7.29
C ASP A 17 -33.12 -7.11 -7.75
N PRO A 18 -32.82 -6.83 -9.03
CA PRO A 18 -31.46 -6.84 -9.54
C PRO A 18 -30.60 -5.72 -8.95
N MET A 19 -29.27 -5.88 -8.98
CA MET A 19 -28.27 -4.94 -8.42
C MET A 19 -28.50 -3.46 -8.76
N TRP A 20 -28.96 -3.15 -9.97
CA TRP A 20 -29.20 -1.77 -10.42
C TRP A 20 -30.44 -1.12 -9.79
N ARG A 21 -31.32 -1.90 -9.13
CA ARG A 21 -32.43 -1.38 -8.30
C ARG A 21 -32.04 -1.15 -6.85
N GLN A 22 -30.92 -1.71 -6.38
CA GLN A 22 -30.51 -1.65 -4.97
C GLN A 22 -29.63 -0.44 -4.61
N GLY A 23 -29.51 0.56 -5.51
CA GLY A 23 -28.76 1.79 -5.21
C GLY A 23 -27.24 1.60 -5.06
N LEU A 24 -26.68 0.54 -5.66
CA LEU A 24 -25.25 0.28 -5.69
C LEU A 24 -24.57 1.22 -6.70
N TYR A 25 -23.41 1.78 -6.34
CA TYR A 25 -22.65 2.70 -7.20
C TYR A 25 -21.64 1.98 -8.10
N GLY A 26 -21.19 0.79 -7.71
CA GLY A 26 -20.23 -0.02 -8.47
C GLY A 26 -20.77 -1.18 -9.33
N PRO A 27 -22.04 -1.25 -9.80
CA PRO A 27 -22.55 -2.46 -10.46
C PRO A 27 -21.73 -2.83 -11.71
N GLY A 28 -21.28 -1.86 -12.50
CA GLY A 28 -20.42 -2.09 -13.67
C GLY A 28 -19.08 -2.76 -13.35
N ILE A 29 -18.43 -2.39 -12.24
CA ILE A 29 -17.15 -3.00 -11.81
C ILE A 29 -17.36 -4.48 -11.48
N TRP A 30 -18.52 -4.82 -10.90
CA TRP A 30 -18.85 -6.19 -10.55
C TRP A 30 -19.32 -7.04 -11.75
N THR A 31 -19.81 -6.41 -12.82
CA THR A 31 -20.34 -7.10 -14.01
C THR A 31 -19.39 -7.16 -15.20
N GLU A 32 -18.42 -6.25 -15.31
CA GLU A 32 -17.54 -6.13 -16.49
C GLU A 32 -16.14 -6.71 -16.29
N THR A 33 -15.70 -6.88 -15.05
CA THR A 33 -14.50 -7.68 -14.79
C THR A 33 -14.87 -9.16 -14.93
N GLU A 34 -14.07 -9.97 -15.65
CA GLU A 34 -14.20 -11.44 -15.77
C GLU A 34 -14.23 -12.21 -14.42
N LEU A 35 -14.21 -11.48 -13.31
CA LEU A 35 -14.52 -11.95 -11.96
C LEU A 35 -15.99 -12.42 -11.80
N SER A 36 -16.90 -12.11 -12.72
CA SER A 36 -18.31 -12.58 -12.69
C SER A 36 -18.59 -13.84 -13.52
N GLU A 37 -17.81 -14.10 -14.58
CA GLU A 37 -18.30 -14.92 -15.71
C GLU A 37 -18.09 -16.45 -15.66
N PRO A 38 -17.52 -17.09 -14.61
CA PRO A 38 -17.77 -18.52 -14.42
C PRO A 38 -18.69 -18.85 -13.23
N MET A 39 -19.28 -17.88 -12.53
CA MET A 39 -19.99 -18.14 -11.25
C MET A 39 -21.53 -18.03 -11.33
N PHE A 40 -22.11 -17.51 -12.42
CA PHE A 40 -23.57 -17.40 -12.52
C PHE A 40 -24.28 -18.72 -12.90
N LEU A 41 -23.53 -19.72 -13.38
CA LEU A 41 -24.08 -21.01 -13.83
C LEU A 41 -23.89 -22.17 -12.84
N PHE A 42 -23.13 -21.99 -11.77
CA PHE A 42 -22.99 -23.01 -10.74
C PHE A 42 -23.05 -22.41 -9.34
N GLU A 43 -24.03 -22.92 -8.58
CA GLU A 43 -23.94 -23.20 -7.15
C GLU A 43 -24.58 -22.20 -6.18
N GLY A 44 -25.74 -22.64 -5.67
CA GLY A 44 -26.11 -22.70 -4.26
C GLY A 44 -25.55 -21.65 -3.30
N GLN A 45 -26.47 -20.93 -2.69
CA GLN A 45 -26.32 -20.11 -1.48
C GLN A 45 -25.51 -20.83 -0.38
N SER A 46 -24.19 -20.58 -0.28
CA SER A 46 -23.40 -20.69 0.97
C SER A 46 -21.89 -20.40 0.78
N ARG A 47 -21.51 -19.26 0.21
CA ARG A 47 -20.08 -18.90 0.11
C ARG A 47 -19.76 -17.75 1.05
N SER A 48 -18.88 -18.00 2.03
CA SER A 48 -18.47 -16.97 2.99
C SER A 48 -17.79 -15.80 2.28
N ILE A 49 -17.86 -14.62 2.89
CA ILE A 49 -17.32 -13.37 2.36
C ILE A 49 -15.81 -13.45 2.03
N VAL A 50 -15.12 -14.47 2.56
CA VAL A 50 -13.66 -14.63 2.47
C VAL A 50 -13.23 -15.80 1.56
N SER A 51 -14.01 -16.88 1.43
CA SER A 51 -13.45 -18.11 0.82
C SER A 51 -13.55 -18.19 -0.70
N ASN A 52 -14.63 -17.74 -1.37
CA ASN A 52 -14.61 -17.61 -2.84
C ASN A 52 -15.59 -16.54 -3.38
N ASN A 53 -15.62 -15.34 -2.80
CA ASN A 53 -16.29 -14.21 -3.40
C ASN A 53 -15.24 -13.31 -4.10
N PRO A 54 -15.18 -13.26 -5.44
CA PRO A 54 -14.26 -12.38 -6.17
C PRO A 54 -14.40 -10.92 -5.75
N ARG A 55 -15.62 -10.52 -5.34
CA ARG A 55 -15.91 -9.17 -4.83
C ARG A 55 -15.18 -8.90 -3.50
N GLY A 56 -15.20 -9.88 -2.60
CA GLY A 56 -14.49 -9.83 -1.33
C GLY A 56 -12.98 -9.68 -1.52
N TRP A 57 -12.36 -10.50 -2.37
CA TRP A 57 -10.92 -10.43 -2.66
C TRP A 57 -10.50 -9.11 -3.32
N PHE A 58 -11.31 -8.57 -4.24
CA PHE A 58 -11.06 -7.25 -4.83
C PHE A 58 -11.03 -6.16 -3.75
N THR A 59 -12.02 -6.15 -2.85
CA THR A 59 -12.06 -5.16 -1.77
C THR A 59 -10.93 -5.30 -0.76
N PHE A 60 -10.61 -6.54 -0.38
CA PHE A 60 -9.53 -6.85 0.55
C PHE A 60 -8.16 -6.46 -0.01
N GLY A 61 -7.92 -6.75 -1.29
CA GLY A 61 -6.72 -6.34 -2.00
C GLY A 61 -6.56 -4.83 -2.01
N HIS A 62 -7.61 -4.09 -2.37
CA HIS A 62 -7.58 -2.62 -2.39
C HIS A 62 -7.35 -2.02 -0.99
N ALA A 63 -8.00 -2.57 0.05
CA ALA A 63 -7.77 -2.13 1.42
C ALA A 63 -6.31 -2.36 1.86
N SER A 64 -5.76 -3.53 1.55
CA SER A 64 -4.37 -3.88 1.87
C SER A 64 -3.37 -2.98 1.13
N PHE A 65 -3.57 -2.72 -0.16
CA PHE A 65 -2.74 -1.80 -0.93
C PHE A 65 -2.84 -0.36 -0.39
N ALA A 66 -4.04 0.12 -0.10
CA ALA A 66 -4.22 1.46 0.48
C ALA A 66 -3.44 1.63 1.79
N LEU A 67 -3.47 0.62 2.67
CA LEU A 67 -2.69 0.63 3.91
C LEU A 67 -1.18 0.59 3.66
N LEU A 68 -0.72 -0.28 2.74
CA LEU A 68 0.68 -0.37 2.37
C LEU A 68 1.21 0.97 1.85
N PHE A 69 0.47 1.62 0.94
CA PHE A 69 0.85 2.93 0.43
C PHE A 69 0.74 4.01 1.50
N PHE A 70 -0.27 4.01 2.36
CA PHE A 70 -0.41 4.99 3.43
C PHE A 70 0.79 4.97 4.38
N PHE A 71 1.14 3.80 4.91
CA PHE A 71 2.32 3.68 5.78
C PHE A 71 3.63 3.91 5.02
N GLY A 72 3.71 3.48 3.75
CA GLY A 72 4.84 3.81 2.87
C GLY A 72 5.04 5.31 2.72
N HIS A 73 3.98 6.08 2.49
CA HIS A 73 4.04 7.53 2.39
C HIS A 73 4.50 8.19 3.69
N ILE A 74 3.97 7.75 4.84
CA ILE A 74 4.41 8.26 6.15
C ILE A 74 5.89 7.95 6.36
N TRP A 75 6.33 6.73 6.06
CA TRP A 75 7.73 6.32 6.18
C TRP A 75 8.66 7.16 5.31
N HIS A 76 8.35 7.33 4.03
CA HIS A 76 9.14 8.16 3.12
C HIS A 76 9.11 9.64 3.54
N GLY A 77 7.96 10.15 3.99
CA GLY A 77 7.84 11.52 4.51
C GLY A 77 8.69 11.73 5.76
N ALA A 78 8.66 10.79 6.71
CA ALA A 78 9.45 10.83 7.94
C ALA A 78 10.96 10.83 7.64
N ARG A 79 11.43 10.03 6.68
CA ARG A 79 12.84 10.08 6.24
C ARG A 79 13.24 11.40 5.59
N THR A 80 12.29 12.08 4.95
CA THR A 80 12.57 13.37 4.32
C THR A 80 12.62 14.49 5.36
N LEU A 81 11.74 14.46 6.35
CA LEU A 81 11.68 15.46 7.43
C LEU A 81 12.80 15.28 8.47
N PHE A 82 13.13 14.04 8.82
CA PHE A 82 14.11 13.69 9.85
C PHE A 82 15.35 13.02 9.27
N ARG A 83 15.73 13.40 8.04
CA ARG A 83 16.91 12.85 7.34
C ARG A 83 18.16 12.86 8.21
N ASP A 84 18.38 13.89 9.00
CA ASP A 84 19.59 14.06 9.80
C ASP A 84 19.61 13.07 10.98
N VAL A 85 18.46 12.86 11.65
CA VAL A 85 18.27 11.84 12.71
C VAL A 85 18.43 10.43 12.13
N PHE A 86 17.86 10.17 10.96
CA PHE A 86 17.94 8.85 10.32
C PHE A 86 19.29 8.58 9.63
N ALA A 87 20.03 9.62 9.24
CA ALA A 87 21.40 9.52 8.70
C ALA A 87 22.46 9.41 9.82
N GLY A 88 22.07 9.58 11.08
CA GLY A 88 22.99 9.52 12.22
C GLY A 88 23.96 10.71 12.26
N ILE A 89 23.57 11.86 11.69
CA ILE A 89 24.35 13.09 11.77
C ILE A 89 24.03 13.72 13.13
N ASP A 90 24.97 13.60 14.05
CA ASP A 90 24.89 14.31 15.34
C ASP A 90 25.02 15.82 15.07
N PRO A 91 24.11 16.67 15.55
CA PRO A 91 24.25 18.12 15.43
C PRO A 91 25.52 18.69 16.10
N ASP A 92 26.18 17.93 16.98
CA ASP A 92 27.48 18.28 17.59
C ASP A 92 28.69 17.62 16.91
N LEU A 93 28.50 16.84 15.83
CA LEU A 93 29.61 16.33 15.02
C LEU A 93 30.10 17.43 14.05
N ASP A 94 31.04 18.24 14.51
CA ASP A 94 31.77 19.24 13.69
C ASP A 94 32.59 18.61 12.54
N ALA A 95 32.76 17.28 12.54
CA ALA A 95 33.47 16.54 11.51
C ALA A 95 32.47 15.76 10.65
N GLN A 96 31.94 16.42 9.62
CA GLN A 96 31.35 15.73 8.48
C GLN A 96 32.46 14.86 7.86
N VAL A 97 32.41 13.54 8.09
CA VAL A 97 33.42 12.61 7.53
C VAL A 97 33.23 12.57 6.02
N GLU A 98 33.95 13.44 5.33
CA GLU A 98 34.09 13.41 3.88
C GLU A 98 34.98 12.21 3.53
N PHE A 99 34.37 11.14 3.01
CA PHE A 99 35.11 10.02 2.44
C PHE A 99 35.92 10.53 1.23
N GLY A 100 37.19 10.84 1.47
CA GLY A 100 38.08 11.48 0.49
C GLY A 100 39.07 12.48 1.10
N ALA A 101 38.82 12.96 2.33
CA ALA A 101 39.73 13.83 3.07
C ALA A 101 40.90 13.09 3.75
N PHE A 102 41.06 11.78 3.48
CA PHE A 102 42.18 11.00 4.00
C PHE A 102 43.47 11.36 3.26
N GLN A 103 44.57 11.38 4.03
CA GLN A 103 45.94 11.57 3.55
C GLN A 103 46.17 10.87 2.22
N LYS A 104 46.39 11.64 1.13
CA LYS A 104 46.79 11.06 -0.15
C LYS A 104 48.09 10.30 0.07
N LEU A 105 48.11 9.02 -0.32
CA LEU A 105 49.28 8.16 -0.17
C LEU A 105 50.45 8.75 -0.99
N GLY A 106 51.46 9.29 -0.30
CA GLY A 106 52.63 9.92 -0.93
C GLY A 106 52.60 11.44 -1.04
N ASP A 107 51.56 12.13 -0.55
CA ASP A 107 51.51 13.59 -0.50
C ASP A 107 51.81 14.11 0.93
N PRO A 108 52.98 14.72 1.17
CA PRO A 108 53.36 15.25 2.47
C PRO A 108 52.62 16.54 2.84
N THR A 109 51.90 17.17 1.90
CA THR A 109 51.17 18.44 2.13
C THR A 109 49.76 18.25 2.66
N THR A 110 49.25 17.00 2.69
CA THR A 110 47.91 16.73 3.22
C THR A 110 47.89 16.87 4.74
N ARG A 111 46.86 17.56 5.26
CA ARG A 111 46.68 17.85 6.69
C ARG A 111 46.58 16.55 7.49
N ARG A 112 47.51 16.32 8.45
CA ARG A 112 47.44 15.19 9.39
C ARG A 112 46.38 15.47 10.45
N GLN A 113 45.42 14.57 10.64
CA GLN A 113 44.64 14.55 11.87
C GLN A 113 45.59 14.21 13.03
N VAL A 114 45.75 15.14 13.97
CA VAL A 114 46.39 14.86 15.26
C VAL A 114 45.31 14.23 16.12
N VAL A 115 45.37 12.90 16.28
CA VAL A 115 44.57 12.20 17.27
C VAL A 115 45.30 12.37 18.60
N GLY A 116 44.76 13.21 19.47
CA GLY A 116 45.18 13.38 20.86
C GLY A 116 44.33 12.51 21.79
#